data_AF-A0A4Q2ZYW6-F1
#
_entry.id   AF-A0A4Q2ZYW6-F1
#
_cell.length_a   1.000
_cell.length_b   1.000
_cell.length_c   1.000
_cell.angle_alpha   90.00
_cell.angle_beta   90.00
_cell.angle_gamma   90.00
#
_symmetry.space_group_name_H-M   'P 1'
#
loop_
_entity.id
_entity.type
_entity.pdbx_description
1 polymer ?
#
loop_
_entity_poly.entity_id
_entity_poly.type
_entity_poly.pdbx_seq_one_letter_code
_entity_poly.pdbx_strand_id
1 'polypeptide(L)'
;MQWEELKKKVYFEDGALRDIIIRNVAWADWKLWIDFINGNYEVEFSIPEADVTQVFIDHIEVERYFADESELIRKAKIRIGKCIAMCYFCSEDAIEYDIDPKEVVSMDGHLAIASHLSQVSALFDRPLVLSLEGYPHEPLLRVDRDKIEIVSL
;
A
#
# COMPACT_ATOMS: atom_id res chain seq x y z
N MET A 1 -5.55 4.81 22.38
CA MET A 1 -4.90 3.51 22.67
C MET A 1 -3.39 3.72 22.73
N GLN A 2 -2.66 2.95 23.54
CA GLN A 2 -1.21 3.09 23.67
C GLN A 2 -0.47 2.28 22.60
N TRP A 3 0.78 2.67 22.31
CA TRP A 3 1.62 2.04 21.28
C TRP A 3 1.80 0.53 21.49
N GLU A 4 2.05 0.09 22.71
CA GLU A 4 2.28 -1.34 23.01
C GLU A 4 1.06 -2.23 22.71
N GLU A 5 -0.14 -1.68 22.83
CA GLU A 5 -1.37 -2.41 22.48
C GLU A 5 -1.58 -2.45 20.96
N LEU A 6 -1.28 -1.35 20.25
CA LEU A 6 -1.29 -1.29 18.79
C LEU A 6 -0.33 -2.30 18.18
N LYS A 7 0.91 -2.31 18.67
CA LYS A 7 1.94 -3.20 18.19
C LYS A 7 1.49 -4.65 18.29
N LYS A 8 0.87 -5.06 19.40
CA LYS A 8 0.39 -6.44 19.59
C LYS A 8 -0.81 -6.81 18.73
N LYS A 9 -1.66 -5.85 18.37
CA LYS A 9 -2.90 -6.11 17.62
C LYS A 9 -2.74 -6.03 16.11
N VAL A 10 -1.91 -5.10 15.63
CA VAL A 10 -1.82 -4.75 14.21
C VAL A 10 -0.44 -5.07 13.65
N TYR A 11 0.61 -4.69 14.37
CA TYR A 11 2.02 -4.75 13.92
C TYR A 11 2.83 -5.83 14.64
N PHE A 12 2.19 -6.97 14.92
CA PHE A 12 2.87 -8.06 15.60
C PHE A 12 3.83 -8.77 14.65
N GLU A 13 4.96 -9.24 15.17
CA GLU A 13 6.03 -9.81 14.35
C GLU A 13 5.83 -11.32 14.23
N ASP A 14 5.04 -11.75 13.25
CA ASP A 14 4.76 -13.16 12.91
C ASP A 14 5.54 -13.66 11.69
N GLY A 15 6.33 -12.78 11.06
CA GLY A 15 7.08 -13.07 9.84
C GLY A 15 6.32 -12.80 8.55
N ALA A 16 5.03 -12.46 8.64
CA ALA A 16 4.19 -12.05 7.52
C ALA A 16 4.18 -10.53 7.37
N LEU A 17 3.84 -10.07 6.18
CA LEU A 17 3.63 -8.66 5.86
C LEU A 17 2.19 -8.23 6.20
N ARG A 18 1.88 -6.94 5.99
CA ARG A 18 0.51 -6.40 6.15
C ARG A 18 0.04 -5.81 4.84
N ASP A 19 -0.99 -6.42 4.26
CA ASP A 19 -1.49 -6.04 2.95
C ASP A 19 -2.45 -4.88 3.05
N ILE A 20 -2.37 -3.99 2.08
CA ILE A 20 -3.34 -2.96 1.79
C ILE A 20 -3.85 -3.21 0.39
N ILE A 21 -5.14 -3.52 0.26
CA ILE A 21 -5.73 -3.96 -1.01
C ILE A 21 -6.92 -3.08 -1.38
N ILE A 22 -6.92 -2.61 -2.62
CA ILE A 22 -7.99 -1.87 -3.26
C ILE A 22 -8.48 -2.68 -4.46
N ARG A 23 -9.65 -3.31 -4.33
CA ARG A 23 -10.22 -4.20 -5.36
C ARG A 23 -11.17 -3.47 -6.30
N ASN A 24 -11.44 -4.11 -7.44
CA ASN A 24 -12.33 -3.62 -8.49
C ASN A 24 -11.88 -2.24 -8.97
N VAL A 25 -10.58 -2.11 -9.23
CA VAL A 25 -10.01 -0.90 -9.81
C VAL A 25 -10.02 -1.01 -11.33
N ALA A 26 -10.21 0.12 -12.00
CA ALA A 26 -9.95 0.26 -13.42
C ALA A 26 -8.63 1.00 -13.62
N TRP A 27 -8.15 1.08 -14.87
CA TRP A 27 -6.96 1.86 -15.19
C TRP A 27 -7.04 3.33 -14.72
N ALA A 28 -8.22 3.95 -14.77
CA ALA A 28 -8.41 5.31 -14.27
C ALA A 28 -8.12 5.43 -12.76
N ASP A 29 -8.42 4.40 -11.97
CA ASP A 29 -8.11 4.33 -10.54
C ASP A 29 -6.61 4.17 -10.30
N TRP A 30 -5.92 3.36 -11.12
CA TRP A 30 -4.46 3.25 -11.10
C TRP A 30 -3.80 4.60 -11.35
N LYS A 31 -4.23 5.34 -12.38
CA LYS A 31 -3.69 6.68 -12.66
C LYS A 31 -3.92 7.62 -11.49
N LEU A 32 -5.12 7.62 -10.92
CA LEU A 32 -5.46 8.43 -9.76
C LEU A 32 -4.56 8.11 -8.54
N TRP A 33 -4.32 6.84 -8.27
CA TRP A 33 -3.42 6.41 -7.19
C TRP A 33 -1.96 6.75 -7.49
N ILE A 34 -1.49 6.52 -8.72
CA ILE A 34 -0.13 6.87 -9.15
C ILE A 34 0.13 8.37 -8.98
N ASP A 35 -0.80 9.21 -9.46
CA ASP A 35 -0.69 10.67 -9.34
C ASP A 35 -0.67 11.10 -7.86
N PHE A 36 -1.53 10.48 -7.03
CA PHE A 36 -1.51 10.70 -5.58
C PHE A 36 -0.19 10.30 -4.95
N ILE A 37 0.34 9.11 -5.27
CA ILE A 37 1.60 8.61 -4.70
C ILE A 37 2.78 9.49 -5.11
N ASN A 38 2.93 9.76 -6.40
CA ASN A 38 4.00 10.60 -6.94
C ASN A 38 3.96 12.04 -6.41
N GLY A 39 2.76 12.56 -6.12
CA GLY A 39 2.60 13.92 -5.60
C GLY A 39 2.88 14.07 -4.10
N ASN A 40 2.83 12.98 -3.34
CA ASN A 40 2.84 13.04 -1.87
C ASN A 40 3.97 12.25 -1.19
N TYR A 41 4.66 11.35 -1.91
CA TYR A 41 5.66 10.46 -1.32
C TYR A 41 6.94 10.37 -2.15
N GLU A 42 8.04 10.03 -1.47
CA GLU A 42 9.27 9.59 -2.14
C GLU A 42 9.05 8.15 -2.66
N VAL A 43 9.42 7.93 -3.92
CA VAL A 43 9.23 6.65 -4.60
C VAL A 43 10.50 6.19 -5.29
N GLU A 44 10.76 4.88 -5.27
CA GLU A 44 11.67 4.21 -6.20
C GLU A 44 10.85 3.22 -7.04
N PHE A 45 10.77 3.42 -8.35
CA PHE A 45 10.04 2.56 -9.28
C PHE A 45 11.02 1.77 -10.15
N SER A 46 11.03 0.45 -10.03
CA SER A 46 11.94 -0.43 -10.75
C SER A 46 11.29 -1.03 -12.00
N ILE A 47 12.01 -0.92 -13.12
CA ILE A 47 11.69 -1.51 -14.42
C ILE A 47 12.78 -2.54 -14.74
N PRO A 48 12.59 -3.82 -14.39
CA PRO A 48 13.67 -4.81 -14.41
C PRO A 48 14.29 -5.04 -15.80
N GLU A 49 13.49 -5.05 -16.87
CA GLU A 49 13.97 -5.27 -18.25
C GLU A 49 14.98 -4.22 -18.70
N ALA A 50 14.81 -3.00 -18.21
CA ALA A 50 15.67 -1.88 -18.56
C ALA A 50 16.85 -1.71 -17.60
N ASP A 51 16.87 -2.44 -16.47
CA ASP A 51 17.75 -2.19 -15.32
C ASP A 51 17.70 -0.72 -14.87
N VAL A 52 16.49 -0.14 -14.88
CA VAL A 52 16.22 1.27 -14.53
C VAL A 52 15.44 1.36 -13.23
N THR A 53 15.82 2.32 -12.39
CA THR A 53 15.01 2.78 -11.27
C THR A 53 14.71 4.27 -11.42
N GLN A 54 13.43 4.63 -11.38
CA GLN A 54 12.93 5.99 -11.47
C GLN A 54 12.49 6.49 -10.09
N VAL A 55 12.49 7.82 -9.90
CA VAL A 55 12.06 8.46 -8.64
C VAL A 55 10.57 8.82 -8.60
N PHE A 56 9.81 8.25 -9.54
CA PHE A 56 8.36 8.38 -9.69
C PHE A 56 7.85 7.13 -10.41
N ILE A 57 6.58 6.80 -10.22
CA ILE A 57 5.90 5.73 -10.96
C ILE A 57 5.47 6.27 -12.32
N ASP A 58 6.02 5.71 -13.39
CA ASP A 58 5.63 6.04 -14.76
C ASP A 58 4.35 5.28 -15.14
N HIS A 59 3.21 5.98 -15.20
CA HIS A 59 1.94 5.34 -15.55
C HIS A 59 1.92 4.80 -16.99
N ILE A 60 2.71 5.36 -17.93
CA ILE A 60 2.78 4.82 -19.29
C ILE A 60 3.50 3.47 -19.27
N GLU A 61 4.56 3.34 -18.47
CA GLU A 61 5.23 2.06 -18.27
C GLU A 61 4.29 1.03 -17.63
N VAL A 62 3.53 1.41 -16.60
CA VAL A 62 2.58 0.50 -15.93
C VAL A 62 1.49 0.05 -16.90
N GLU A 63 0.90 0.97 -17.68
CA GLU A 63 -0.11 0.64 -18.70
C GLU A 63 0.43 -0.34 -19.73
N ARG A 64 1.63 -0.06 -20.24
CA ARG A 64 2.31 -0.94 -21.20
C ARG A 64 2.58 -2.30 -20.59
N TYR A 65 3.06 -2.34 -19.34
CA TYR A 65 3.35 -3.59 -18.66
C TYR A 65 2.11 -4.49 -18.50
N PHE A 66 0.97 -3.93 -18.09
CA PHE A 66 -0.26 -4.71 -18.00
C PHE A 66 -0.76 -5.21 -19.36
N ALA A 67 -0.45 -4.50 -20.46
CA ALA A 67 -0.80 -4.94 -21.80
C ALA A 67 0.16 -5.99 -22.41
N ASP A 68 1.43 -6.00 -22.02
CA ASP A 68 2.50 -6.74 -22.70
C ASP A 68 2.78 -8.15 -22.15
N GLU A 69 1.98 -8.66 -21.19
CA GLU A 69 2.14 -9.99 -20.56
C GLU A 69 3.59 -10.32 -20.11
N SER A 70 4.39 -9.32 -19.74
CA SER A 70 5.78 -9.56 -19.33
C SER A 70 5.87 -10.31 -18.01
N GLU A 71 6.79 -11.27 -17.95
CA GLU A 71 7.09 -12.07 -16.76
C GLU A 71 7.83 -11.29 -15.66
N LEU A 72 8.46 -10.14 -15.98
CA LEU A 72 9.22 -9.37 -14.98
C LEU A 72 8.33 -8.29 -14.33
N ILE A 73 8.04 -8.49 -13.04
CA ILE A 73 7.16 -7.63 -12.28
C ILE A 73 7.79 -6.25 -12.05
N ARG A 74 7.03 -5.19 -12.39
CA ARG A 74 7.35 -3.82 -11.97
C ARG A 74 7.07 -3.70 -10.48
N LYS A 75 7.88 -2.90 -9.79
CA LYS A 75 7.65 -2.63 -8.36
C LYS A 75 7.89 -1.18 -8.02
N ALA A 76 7.09 -0.65 -7.11
CA ALA A 76 7.29 0.65 -6.51
C ALA A 76 7.54 0.49 -5.01
N LYS A 77 8.58 1.16 -4.52
CA LYS A 77 8.89 1.30 -3.11
C LYS A 77 8.51 2.71 -2.69
N ILE A 78 7.57 2.82 -1.77
CA ILE A 78 6.92 4.08 -1.38
C ILE A 78 7.27 4.37 0.07
N ARG A 79 7.83 5.55 0.37
CA ARG A 79 8.19 5.92 1.74
C ARG A 79 7.02 6.60 2.45
N ILE A 80 6.39 5.90 3.40
CA ILE A 80 5.32 6.43 4.26
C ILE A 80 5.89 6.70 5.65
N GLY A 81 6.30 7.95 5.88
CA GLY A 81 7.06 8.32 7.08
C GLY A 81 8.40 7.57 7.12
N LYS A 82 8.58 6.68 8.10
CA LYS A 82 9.77 5.81 8.19
C LYS A 82 9.55 4.40 7.64
N CYS A 83 8.31 4.03 7.34
CA CYS A 83 7.95 2.73 6.80
C CYS A 83 8.02 2.75 5.27
N ILE A 84 8.33 1.61 4.71
CA ILE A 84 8.34 1.32 3.28
C ILE A 84 7.09 0.49 2.97
N ALA A 85 6.29 1.00 2.03
CA ALA A 85 5.26 0.23 1.36
C ALA A 85 5.80 -0.29 0.02
N MET A 86 5.65 -1.58 -0.23
CA MET A 86 6.05 -2.23 -1.47
C MET A 86 4.82 -2.52 -2.30
N CYS A 87 4.72 -1.92 -3.49
CA CYS A 87 3.70 -2.24 -4.48
C CYS A 87 4.34 -3.10 -5.56
N TYR A 88 3.80 -4.30 -5.77
CA TYR A 88 4.12 -5.13 -6.91
C TYR A 88 2.96 -5.01 -7.89
N PHE A 89 3.23 -4.58 -9.12
CA PHE A 89 2.20 -4.41 -10.13
C PHE A 89 1.82 -5.79 -10.68
N CYS A 90 1.05 -6.58 -9.93
CA CYS A 90 0.72 -7.97 -10.29
C CYS A 90 -0.68 -8.15 -10.90
N SER A 91 -1.54 -7.15 -10.79
CA SER A 91 -2.94 -7.23 -11.20
C SER A 91 -3.41 -5.87 -11.71
N GLU A 92 -4.10 -5.86 -12.86
CA GLU A 92 -4.76 -4.65 -13.34
C GLU A 92 -6.05 -4.33 -12.55
N ASP A 93 -6.68 -5.35 -11.94
CA ASP A 93 -7.98 -5.26 -11.27
C ASP A 93 -7.90 -4.96 -9.76
N ALA A 94 -6.68 -4.95 -9.20
CA ALA A 94 -6.44 -4.65 -7.79
C ALA A 94 -5.13 -3.88 -7.58
N ILE A 95 -5.19 -2.76 -6.84
CA ILE A 95 -3.99 -2.12 -6.29
C ILE A 95 -3.67 -2.81 -4.97
N GLU A 96 -2.47 -3.36 -4.87
CA GLU A 96 -2.00 -4.07 -3.68
C GLU A 96 -0.58 -3.63 -3.34
N TYR A 97 -0.39 -3.33 -2.06
CA TYR A 97 0.93 -3.05 -1.51
C TYR A 97 1.01 -3.46 -0.05
N ASP A 98 2.19 -3.90 0.33
CA ASP A 98 2.46 -4.45 1.64
C ASP A 98 3.38 -3.54 2.46
N ILE A 99 3.28 -3.63 3.78
CA ILE A 99 4.25 -3.04 4.70
C ILE A 99 4.81 -4.12 5.63
N ASP A 100 6.08 -4.00 6.01
CA ASP A 100 6.65 -4.84 7.06
C ASP A 100 6.24 -4.28 8.45
N PRO A 101 5.51 -5.05 9.28
CA PRO A 101 5.12 -4.60 10.62
C PRO A 101 6.32 -4.23 11.51
N LYS A 102 7.53 -4.76 11.25
CA LYS A 102 8.77 -4.44 11.97
C LYS A 102 9.23 -3.00 11.76
N GLU A 103 8.85 -2.37 10.66
CA GLU A 103 9.22 -0.98 10.35
C GLU A 103 8.33 0.03 11.09
N VAL A 104 7.15 -0.39 11.53
CA VAL A 104 6.26 0.42 12.36
C VAL A 104 6.66 0.26 13.83
N VAL A 105 7.57 1.11 14.29
CA VAL A 105 8.19 0.99 15.63
C VAL A 105 7.71 2.02 16.65
N SER A 106 6.78 2.90 16.28
CA SER A 106 6.27 3.95 17.15
C SER A 106 4.84 4.36 16.80
N MET A 107 4.20 5.10 17.73
CA MET A 107 2.92 5.74 17.48
C MET A 107 2.97 6.66 16.25
N ASP A 108 4.06 7.40 16.03
CA ASP A 108 4.20 8.27 14.85
C ASP A 108 4.21 7.45 13.55
N GLY A 109 4.84 6.27 13.56
CA GLY A 109 4.80 5.33 12.43
C GLY A 109 3.36 4.87 12.15
N HIS A 110 2.62 4.47 13.20
CA HIS A 110 1.21 4.11 13.06
C HIS A 110 0.38 5.28 12.50
N LEU A 111 0.56 6.49 13.03
CA LEU A 111 -0.18 7.68 12.57
C LEU A 111 0.13 8.02 11.11
N ALA A 112 1.37 7.80 10.65
CA ALA A 112 1.73 7.98 9.24
C ALA A 112 1.00 6.98 8.34
N ILE A 113 0.96 5.69 8.71
CA ILE A 113 0.21 4.66 7.99
C ILE A 113 -1.29 4.96 8.01
N ALA A 114 -1.85 5.28 9.18
CA ALA A 114 -3.26 5.59 9.33
C ALA A 114 -3.67 6.81 8.49
N SER A 115 -2.86 7.88 8.50
CA SER A 115 -3.09 9.07 7.67
C SER A 115 -3.04 8.75 6.18
N HIS A 116 -2.08 7.92 5.75
CA HIS A 116 -2.01 7.45 4.37
C HIS A 116 -3.27 6.67 3.97
N LEU A 117 -3.68 5.68 4.78
CA LEU A 117 -4.90 4.90 4.53
C LEU A 117 -6.15 5.79 4.48
N SER A 118 -6.26 6.77 5.38
CA SER A 118 -7.37 7.72 5.38
C SER A 118 -7.45 8.54 4.09
N GLN A 119 -6.29 9.00 3.58
CA GLN A 119 -6.21 9.76 2.34
C GLN A 119 -6.55 8.90 1.12
N VAL A 120 -6.03 7.67 1.06
CA VAL A 120 -6.34 6.74 -0.05
C VAL A 120 -7.82 6.30 0.00
N SER A 121 -8.37 6.08 1.20
CA SER A 121 -9.80 5.79 1.37
C SER A 121 -10.67 6.95 0.87
N ALA A 122 -10.28 8.19 1.19
CA ALA A 122 -10.95 9.39 0.69
C ALA A 122 -10.80 9.58 -0.82
N LEU A 123 -9.62 9.29 -1.37
CA LEU A 123 -9.31 9.40 -2.81
C LEU A 123 -10.29 8.57 -3.65
N PHE A 124 -10.67 7.41 -3.15
CA PHE A 124 -11.54 6.47 -3.85
C PHE A 124 -12.98 6.40 -3.31
N ASP A 125 -13.30 7.18 -2.29
CA ASP A 125 -14.59 7.15 -1.58
C ASP A 125 -15.02 5.73 -1.17
N ARG A 126 -14.07 4.91 -0.70
CA ARG A 126 -14.31 3.52 -0.27
C ARG A 126 -13.51 3.17 0.98
N PRO A 127 -14.05 2.28 1.85
CA PRO A 127 -13.27 1.77 2.97
C PRO A 127 -12.05 0.98 2.49
N LEU A 128 -10.95 1.12 3.23
CA LEU A 128 -9.73 0.34 3.09
C LEU A 128 -9.53 -0.58 4.27
N VAL A 129 -8.81 -1.66 4.01
CA VAL A 129 -8.38 -2.61 5.04
C VAL A 129 -6.87 -2.72 5.00
N LEU A 130 -6.28 -2.80 6.20
CA LEU A 130 -4.96 -3.37 6.39
C LEU A 130 -5.16 -4.74 7.04
N SER A 131 -4.73 -5.80 6.37
CA SER A 131 -4.98 -7.19 6.76
C SER A 131 -3.70 -7.98 6.99
N LEU A 132 -3.87 -9.24 7.37
CA LEU A 132 -2.80 -10.23 7.25
C LEU A 132 -2.50 -10.52 5.78
N GLU A 133 -1.25 -10.87 5.52
CA GLU A 133 -0.74 -11.22 4.19
C GLU A 133 -1.57 -12.35 3.56
N GLY A 134 -2.20 -12.08 2.42
CA GLY A 134 -3.04 -13.01 1.68
C GLY A 134 -4.45 -13.23 2.25
N TYR A 135 -4.82 -12.59 3.37
CA TYR A 135 -6.12 -12.76 4.03
C TYR A 135 -6.92 -11.45 4.14
N PRO A 136 -7.41 -10.87 3.03
CA PRO A 136 -8.13 -9.59 3.02
C PRO A 136 -9.44 -9.59 3.82
N HIS A 137 -9.99 -10.78 4.12
CA HIS A 137 -11.19 -10.96 4.93
C HIS A 137 -10.91 -10.97 6.43
N GLU A 138 -9.64 -10.93 6.84
CA GLU A 138 -9.16 -10.83 8.21
C GLU A 138 -8.48 -9.47 8.43
N PRO A 139 -9.26 -8.36 8.45
CA PRO A 139 -8.70 -7.04 8.64
C PRO A 139 -8.18 -6.87 10.07
N LEU A 140 -7.05 -6.18 10.22
CA LEU A 140 -6.52 -5.70 11.49
C LEU A 140 -6.93 -4.24 11.72
N LEU A 141 -6.97 -3.46 10.64
CA LEU A 141 -7.50 -2.10 10.60
C LEU A 141 -8.53 -1.97 9.49
N ARG A 142 -9.57 -1.18 9.76
CA ARG A 142 -10.53 -0.68 8.77
C ARG A 142 -10.48 0.84 8.79
N VAL A 143 -10.41 1.43 7.61
CA VAL A 143 -10.35 2.89 7.45
C VAL A 143 -11.42 3.31 6.45
N ASP A 144 -12.37 4.15 6.87
CA ASP A 144 -13.34 4.83 6.01
C ASP A 144 -13.14 6.32 6.19
N ARG A 145 -12.37 6.93 5.28
CA ARG A 145 -11.92 8.33 5.35
C ARG A 145 -11.26 8.63 6.69
N ASP A 146 -11.88 9.46 7.53
CA ASP A 146 -11.38 9.87 8.83
C ASP A 146 -11.69 8.87 9.95
N LYS A 147 -12.51 7.85 9.69
CA LYS A 147 -12.86 6.83 10.67
C LYS A 147 -11.89 5.67 10.58
N ILE A 148 -11.16 5.45 11.67
CA ILE A 148 -10.23 4.33 11.81
C ILE A 148 -10.77 3.41 12.90
N GLU A 149 -11.02 2.16 12.54
CA GLU A 149 -11.42 1.08 13.42
C GLU A 149 -10.32 0.04 13.48
N ILE A 150 -10.05 -0.45 14.69
CA ILE A 150 -9.13 -1.56 14.90
C ILE A 150 -9.97 -2.79 15.19
N VAL A 151 -9.84 -3.77 14.32
CA VAL A 151 -10.63 -4.97 14.39
C VAL A 151 -9.91 -5.91 15.35
N SER A 152 -10.47 -6.09 16.54
CA SER A 152 -9.97 -7.11 17.47
C SER A 152 -10.34 -8.49 16.94
N LEU A 153 -9.34 -9.32 16.69
CA LEU A 153 -9.50 -10.78 16.73
C LEU A 153 -9.82 -11.23 18.16
#